data_AF-A0A418VBT4-F1
#
_entry.id   AF-A0A418VBT4-F1
#
_cell.length_a   1.000
_cell.length_b   1.000
_cell.length_c   1.000
_cell.angle_alpha   90.00
_cell.angle_beta   90.00
_cell.angle_gamma   90.00
#
_symmetry.space_group_name_H-M   'P 1'
#
loop_
_entity.id
_entity.type
_entity.pdbx_description
1 polymer ?
#
loop_
_entity_poly.entity_id
_entity_poly.type
_entity_poly.pdbx_seq_one_letter_code
_entity_poly.pdbx_strand_id
1 'polypeptide(L)'
;MTAPSVQSVLLPSFLRSITTVHARDLSVVGHEAFWRALLPTWTFLPVRDAAGQFTPRMQQVMARLNPEARLKALAGQVLLLEDVDRPAPNECLISLDAATSEVTVRIFGRFLTDIQSTSEWFIHRLLDVQDHFVITPHTRCFVLLDVHGERTDLTTGRVTPARHRLWQGFYREHVYNINITSLVVLATLWAVIFLSPTDLHSPLGKFYGICERVLSAAIMNVFLLLGQFYSYRRGRRVVEWEKP
;
A
#
# COMPACT_ATOMS: atom_id res chain seq x y z
N MET A 1 -3.59 59.59 -4.65
CA MET A 1 -3.86 58.51 -3.67
C MET A 1 -4.10 57.24 -4.45
N THR A 2 -3.05 56.46 -4.70
CA THR A 2 -3.09 55.19 -5.41
C THR A 2 -3.20 54.08 -4.37
N ALA A 3 -4.33 53.37 -4.36
CA ALA A 3 -4.51 52.19 -3.54
C ALA A 3 -3.57 51.07 -4.03
N PRO A 4 -2.88 50.34 -3.13
CA PRO A 4 -2.12 49.17 -3.55
C PRO A 4 -3.10 48.06 -3.89
N SER A 5 -3.06 47.60 -5.15
CA SER A 5 -3.71 46.37 -5.58
C SER A 5 -3.00 45.20 -4.92
N VAL A 6 -3.56 44.71 -3.80
CA VAL A 6 -3.20 43.40 -3.25
C VAL A 6 -3.71 42.37 -4.24
N GLN A 7 -2.87 41.99 -5.20
CA GLN A 7 -2.98 40.68 -5.82
C GLN A 7 -2.74 39.68 -4.70
N SER A 8 -3.82 39.23 -4.06
CA SER A 8 -3.79 38.00 -3.29
C SER A 8 -3.37 36.93 -4.28
N VAL A 9 -2.10 36.53 -4.20
CA VAL A 9 -1.67 35.26 -4.78
C VAL A 9 -2.58 34.23 -4.12
N LEU A 10 -3.58 33.75 -4.87
CA LEU A 10 -4.48 32.69 -4.44
C LEU A 10 -3.61 31.46 -4.21
N LEU A 11 -3.09 31.33 -2.99
CA LEU A 11 -2.44 30.12 -2.54
C LEU A 11 -3.48 29.00 -2.69
N PRO A 12 -3.20 27.97 -3.49
CA PRO A 12 -4.20 26.96 -3.78
C PRO A 12 -4.60 26.26 -2.48
N SER A 13 -5.91 26.15 -2.23
CA SER A 13 -6.43 25.23 -1.23
C SER A 13 -6.22 23.82 -1.76
N PHE A 14 -5.37 23.05 -1.10
CA PHE A 14 -5.15 21.64 -1.43
C PHE A 14 -5.29 20.80 -0.17
N LEU A 15 -5.64 19.54 -0.39
CA LEU A 15 -5.61 18.55 0.65
C LEU A 15 -4.26 17.83 0.60
N ARG A 16 -3.77 17.43 1.76
CA ARG A 16 -2.49 16.74 1.91
C ARG A 16 -2.65 15.57 2.85
N SER A 17 -2.30 14.38 2.37
CA SER A 17 -2.04 13.24 3.24
C SER A 17 -0.59 13.23 3.67
N ILE A 18 -0.33 12.96 4.95
CA ILE A 18 1.02 12.77 5.49
C ILE A 18 1.07 11.44 6.24
N THR A 19 2.03 10.60 5.86
CA THR A 19 2.39 9.39 6.61
C THR A 19 3.89 9.37 6.85
N THR A 20 4.33 9.14 8.08
CA THR A 20 5.75 8.96 8.42
C THR A 20 5.98 7.56 8.95
N VAL A 21 6.99 6.89 8.42
CA VAL A 21 7.45 5.56 8.85
C VAL A 21 8.96 5.58 9.01
N HIS A 22 9.51 4.67 9.80
CA HIS A 22 10.96 4.51 9.88
C HIS A 22 11.42 3.39 8.96
N ALA A 23 12.45 3.64 8.16
CA ALA A 23 13.14 2.61 7.40
C ALA A 23 14.00 1.75 8.33
N ARG A 24 13.98 0.43 8.12
CA ARG A 24 14.89 -0.52 8.78
C ARG A 24 16.26 -0.52 8.12
N ASP A 25 16.26 -0.31 6.80
CA ASP A 25 17.46 -0.26 5.99
C ASP A 25 17.34 0.85 4.96
N LEU A 26 17.93 2.00 5.29
CA LEU A 26 17.99 3.15 4.38
C LEU A 26 18.89 2.90 3.17
N SER A 27 19.84 1.96 3.24
CA SER A 27 20.69 1.67 2.08
C SER A 27 19.87 1.11 0.92
N VAL A 28 18.81 0.36 1.22
CA VAL A 28 17.87 -0.15 0.21
C VAL A 28 16.81 0.92 -0.13
N VAL A 29 16.16 1.48 0.89
CA VAL A 29 15.02 2.40 0.71
C VAL A 29 15.44 3.74 0.10
N GLY A 30 16.70 4.15 0.26
CA GLY A 30 17.26 5.37 -0.35
C GLY A 30 17.37 5.31 -1.87
N HIS A 31 17.42 4.11 -2.45
CA HIS A 31 17.55 3.97 -3.90
C HIS A 31 16.21 4.17 -4.62
N GLU A 32 16.22 4.99 -5.67
CA GLU A 32 15.04 5.20 -6.52
C GLU A 32 14.51 3.88 -7.12
N ALA A 33 15.39 2.93 -7.41
CA ALA A 33 15.04 1.60 -7.91
C ALA A 33 14.07 0.84 -6.98
N PHE A 34 14.23 0.97 -5.66
CA PHE A 34 13.31 0.38 -4.68
C PHE A 34 11.91 0.95 -4.86
N TRP A 35 11.79 2.27 -4.94
CA TRP A 35 10.51 2.95 -5.11
C TRP A 35 9.86 2.66 -6.46
N ARG A 36 10.64 2.53 -7.54
CA ARG A 36 10.13 2.15 -8.86
C ARG A 36 9.56 0.74 -8.87
N ALA A 37 10.22 -0.20 -8.18
CA ALA A 37 9.70 -1.56 -8.04
C ALA A 37 8.42 -1.60 -7.19
N LEU A 38 8.36 -0.78 -6.15
CA LEU A 38 7.21 -0.69 -5.25
C LEU A 38 5.99 0.00 -5.89
N LEU A 39 6.24 1.04 -6.69
CA LEU A 39 5.24 1.94 -7.26
C LEU A 39 5.33 1.94 -8.80
N PRO A 40 5.08 0.79 -9.46
CA PRO A 40 5.36 0.64 -10.89
C PRO A 40 4.45 1.50 -11.79
N THR A 41 3.30 1.94 -11.29
CA THR A 41 2.35 2.77 -12.04
C THR A 41 2.60 4.28 -11.87
N TRP A 42 3.53 4.67 -11.00
CA TRP A 42 3.78 6.08 -10.71
C TRP A 42 4.92 6.63 -11.56
N THR A 43 4.73 7.85 -12.03
CA THR A 43 5.74 8.55 -12.83
C THR A 43 6.71 9.30 -11.92
N PHE A 44 7.99 9.00 -12.03
CA PHE A 44 9.05 9.69 -11.29
C PHE A 44 9.42 10.98 -12.03
N LEU A 45 9.31 12.09 -11.34
CA LEU A 45 9.59 13.41 -11.88
C LEU A 45 10.99 13.87 -11.45
N PRO A 46 11.72 14.60 -12.31
CA PRO A 46 13.03 15.14 -11.97
C PRO A 46 12.90 16.18 -10.86
N VAL A 47 13.62 15.95 -9.77
CA VAL A 47 13.70 16.87 -8.63
C VAL A 47 14.61 18.06 -8.94
N ARG A 48 15.73 17.80 -9.61
CA ARG A 48 16.74 18.80 -9.98
C ARG A 48 16.93 18.85 -11.50
N ASP A 49 17.25 20.03 -11.99
CA ASP A 49 17.65 20.25 -13.38
C ASP A 49 19.15 19.92 -13.60
N ALA A 50 19.62 20.11 -14.83
CA ALA A 50 21.01 19.88 -15.20
C ALA A 50 22.00 20.84 -14.49
N ALA A 51 21.52 21.99 -13.99
CA ALA A 51 22.30 22.94 -13.21
C ALA A 51 22.30 22.61 -11.70
N GLY A 52 21.62 21.54 -11.29
CA GLY A 52 21.47 21.12 -9.90
C GLY A 52 20.45 21.94 -9.11
N GLN A 53 19.71 22.85 -9.74
CA GLN A 53 18.65 23.62 -9.08
C GLN A 53 17.35 22.81 -9.04
N PHE A 54 16.45 23.14 -8.10
CA PHE A 54 15.13 22.51 -8.09
C PHE A 54 14.35 22.87 -9.34
N THR A 55 13.75 21.86 -9.97
CA THR A 55 12.86 22.08 -11.12
C THR A 55 11.68 22.98 -10.71
N PRO A 56 11.08 23.73 -11.64
CA PRO A 56 9.93 24.60 -11.33
C PRO A 56 8.78 23.83 -10.64
N ARG A 57 8.54 22.58 -11.06
CA ARG A 57 7.56 21.69 -10.45
C ARG A 57 7.90 21.38 -8.98
N MET A 58 9.15 21.03 -8.70
CA MET A 58 9.61 20.77 -7.34
C MET A 58 9.53 22.03 -6.45
N GLN A 59 9.87 23.20 -6.99
CA GLN A 59 9.75 24.47 -6.27
C GLN A 59 8.29 24.74 -5.88
N GLN A 60 7.33 24.49 -6.78
CA GLN A 60 5.90 24.63 -6.50
C GLN A 60 5.44 23.65 -5.41
N VAL A 61 5.89 22.39 -5.44
CA VAL A 61 5.55 21.40 -4.40
C VAL A 61 6.13 21.82 -3.04
N MET A 62 7.38 22.27 -3.01
CA MET A 62 8.02 22.74 -1.77
C MET A 62 7.37 24.02 -1.23
N ALA A 63 6.87 24.90 -2.12
CA ALA A 63 6.14 26.10 -1.73
C ALA A 63 4.84 25.78 -0.98
N ARG A 64 4.22 24.62 -1.26
CA ARG A 64 3.03 24.10 -0.55
C ARG A 64 3.35 23.55 0.85
N LEU A 65 4.61 23.37 1.20
CA LEU A 65 5.00 22.97 2.55
C LEU A 65 5.15 24.19 3.44
N ASN A 66 4.68 24.07 4.68
CA ASN A 66 5.00 25.02 5.73
C ASN A 66 6.53 25.01 6.00
N PRO A 67 7.09 26.08 6.61
CA PRO A 67 8.54 26.21 6.78
C PRO A 67 9.20 25.00 7.46
N GLU A 68 8.59 24.47 8.52
CA GLU A 68 9.12 23.31 9.26
C GLU A 68 9.13 22.03 8.42
N ALA A 69 8.03 21.70 7.73
CA ALA A 69 7.99 20.51 6.87
C ALA A 69 8.93 20.65 5.68
N ARG A 70 9.12 21.87 5.17
CA ARG A 70 10.10 22.15 4.12
C ARG A 70 11.52 21.89 4.60
N LEU A 71 11.89 22.36 5.80
CA LEU A 71 13.19 22.08 6.39
C LEU A 71 13.42 20.57 6.56
N LYS A 72 12.43 19.85 7.10
CA LYS A 72 12.51 18.38 7.21
C LYS A 72 12.63 17.69 5.87
N ALA A 73 11.87 18.12 4.86
CA ALA A 73 11.97 17.53 3.52
C ALA A 73 13.35 17.77 2.89
N LEU A 74 13.96 18.93 3.15
CA LEU A 74 15.28 19.29 2.64
C LEU A 74 16.45 18.70 3.43
N ALA A 75 16.20 18.13 4.61
CA ALA A 75 17.24 17.57 5.47
C ALA A 75 17.91 16.32 4.88
N GLY A 76 17.28 15.67 3.90
CA GLY A 76 17.83 14.50 3.24
C GLY A 76 17.42 14.39 1.78
N GLN A 77 17.20 13.16 1.34
CA GLN A 77 16.86 12.88 -0.06
C GLN A 77 15.37 13.09 -0.28
N VAL A 78 15.01 13.60 -1.46
CA VAL A 78 13.62 13.78 -1.88
C VAL A 78 13.38 13.10 -3.21
N LEU A 79 12.21 12.49 -3.35
CA LEU A 79 11.70 11.93 -4.59
C LEU A 79 10.35 12.58 -4.87
N LEU A 80 10.14 12.99 -6.12
CA LEU A 80 8.88 13.56 -6.58
C LEU A 80 8.24 12.58 -7.56
N LEU A 81 6.97 12.25 -7.31
CA LEU A 81 6.21 11.29 -8.11
C LEU A 81 4.84 11.85 -8.45
N GLU A 82 4.22 11.28 -9.48
CA GLU A 82 2.88 11.63 -9.92
C GLU A 82 2.07 10.37 -10.25
N ASP A 83 0.86 10.29 -9.70
CA ASP A 83 -0.12 9.23 -9.99
C ASP A 83 -0.89 9.57 -11.27
N VAL A 84 -0.42 9.06 -12.40
CA VAL A 84 -0.93 9.38 -13.74
C VAL A 84 -2.17 8.58 -14.14
N ASP A 85 -2.56 7.58 -13.36
CA ASP A 85 -3.73 6.73 -13.64
C ASP A 85 -5.08 7.41 -13.29
N ARG A 86 -5.05 8.70 -12.89
CA ARG A 86 -6.23 9.47 -12.46
C ARG A 86 -6.51 10.70 -13.33
N PRO A 87 -7.79 11.12 -13.47
CA PRO A 87 -8.16 12.31 -14.24
C PRO A 87 -7.52 13.61 -13.74
N ALA A 88 -7.22 13.68 -12.45
CA ALA A 88 -6.43 14.72 -11.82
C ALA A 88 -5.25 14.05 -11.09
N PRO A 89 -4.02 14.11 -11.63
CA PRO A 89 -2.89 13.42 -11.05
C PRO A 89 -2.58 13.94 -9.65
N ASN A 90 -2.41 13.02 -8.71
CA ASN A 90 -1.94 13.37 -7.36
C ASN A 90 -0.42 13.43 -7.38
N GLU A 91 0.14 14.54 -6.90
CA GLU A 91 1.57 14.66 -6.70
C GLU A 91 1.95 14.00 -5.37
N CYS A 92 3.10 13.35 -5.33
CA CYS A 92 3.64 12.78 -4.12
C CYS A 92 5.09 13.19 -3.91
N LEU A 93 5.38 13.66 -2.70
CA LEU A 93 6.72 13.95 -2.22
C LEU A 93 7.10 12.93 -1.16
N ILE A 94 8.13 12.15 -1.44
CA ILE A 94 8.79 11.27 -0.47
C ILE A 94 10.06 11.97 -0.01
N SER A 95 10.19 12.22 1.29
CA SER A 95 11.43 12.72 1.90
C SER A 95 12.02 11.65 2.81
N LEU A 96 13.31 11.39 2.66
CA LEU A 96 14.07 10.44 3.44
C LEU A 96 15.12 11.18 4.25
N ASP A 97 15.05 11.08 5.56
CA ASP A 97 16.04 11.63 6.48
C ASP A 97 16.99 10.51 6.93
N ALA A 98 18.26 10.63 6.54
CA ALA A 98 19.29 9.65 6.85
C ALA A 98 19.67 9.63 8.34
N ALA A 99 19.51 10.75 9.06
CA ALA A 99 19.91 10.86 10.45
C ALA A 99 18.92 10.15 11.40
N THR A 100 17.63 10.19 11.05
CA THR A 100 16.54 9.64 11.88
C THR A 100 15.95 8.34 11.32
N SER A 101 16.42 7.91 10.14
CA SER A 101 15.80 6.82 9.37
C SER A 101 14.32 7.06 9.08
N GLU A 102 13.88 8.31 9.06
CA GLU A 102 12.49 8.69 8.77
C GLU A 102 12.24 8.77 7.28
N VAL A 103 11.13 8.17 6.85
CA VAL A 103 10.58 8.29 5.52
C VAL A 103 9.21 8.93 5.67
N THR A 104 9.10 10.19 5.24
CA THR A 104 7.82 10.91 5.22
C THR A 104 7.29 10.97 3.80
N VAL A 105 6.06 10.52 3.64
CA VAL A 105 5.33 10.52 2.38
C VAL A 105 4.22 11.54 2.46
N ARG A 106 4.17 12.42 1.47
CA ARG A 106 3.18 13.49 1.37
C ARG A 106 2.47 13.40 0.02
N ILE A 107 1.17 13.12 0.03
CA ILE A 107 0.36 13.04 -1.18
C ILE A 107 -0.53 14.29 -1.23
N PHE A 108 -0.46 15.02 -2.33
CA PHE A 108 -1.22 16.24 -2.58
C PHE A 108 -2.33 15.95 -3.57
N GLY A 109 -3.52 16.42 -3.25
CA GLY A 109 -4.69 16.22 -4.10
C GLY A 109 -5.76 17.27 -3.86
N ARG A 110 -6.78 17.24 -4.72
CA ARG A 110 -7.86 18.22 -4.71
C ARG A 110 -9.08 17.77 -3.90
N PHE A 111 -9.37 16.47 -3.93
CA PHE A 111 -10.58 15.90 -3.33
C PHE A 111 -10.22 14.92 -2.20
N LEU A 112 -11.02 14.92 -1.13
CA LEU A 112 -10.77 14.12 0.07
C LEU A 112 -10.78 12.62 -0.24
N THR A 113 -11.76 12.16 -1.02
CA THR A 113 -11.91 10.77 -1.45
C THR A 113 -10.72 10.29 -2.28
N ASP A 114 -10.17 11.17 -3.13
CA ASP A 114 -9.02 10.84 -3.97
C ASP A 114 -7.77 10.68 -3.13
N ILE A 115 -7.55 11.57 -2.15
CA ILE A 115 -6.41 11.46 -1.26
C ILE A 115 -6.53 10.25 -0.34
N GLN A 116 -7.72 9.99 0.22
CA GLN A 116 -7.92 8.81 1.06
C GLN A 116 -7.64 7.52 0.28
N SER A 117 -8.20 7.40 -0.93
CA SER A 117 -7.97 6.22 -1.78
C SER A 117 -6.52 6.07 -2.24
N THR A 118 -5.85 7.18 -2.60
CA THR A 118 -4.43 7.16 -3.02
C THR A 118 -3.51 6.85 -1.85
N SER A 119 -3.79 7.41 -0.66
CA SER A 119 -3.03 7.13 0.56
C SER A 119 -3.21 5.68 0.99
N GLU A 120 -4.43 5.16 0.94
CA GLU A 120 -4.72 3.78 1.29
C GLU A 120 -4.03 2.81 0.33
N TRP A 121 -4.08 3.07 -0.98
CA TRP A 121 -3.35 2.30 -1.98
C TRP A 121 -1.84 2.33 -1.74
N PHE A 122 -1.29 3.51 -1.46
CA PHE A 122 0.14 3.66 -1.20
C PHE A 122 0.58 2.92 0.08
N ILE A 123 -0.22 3.02 1.14
CA ILE A 123 0.02 2.30 2.40
C ILE A 123 -0.09 0.79 2.18
N HIS A 124 -1.02 0.32 1.35
CA HIS A 124 -1.12 -1.08 0.95
C HIS A 124 0.18 -1.57 0.32
N ARG A 125 0.77 -0.78 -0.60
CA ARG A 125 2.09 -1.07 -1.18
C ARG A 125 3.20 -1.08 -0.13
N LEU A 126 3.27 -0.08 0.75
CA LEU A 126 4.26 -0.08 1.84
C LEU A 126 4.15 -1.33 2.73
N LEU A 127 2.93 -1.82 2.97
CA LEU A 127 2.69 -3.03 3.76
C LEU A 127 3.15 -4.31 3.05
N ASP A 128 3.12 -4.34 1.71
CA ASP A 128 3.69 -5.47 0.93
C ASP A 128 5.21 -5.60 1.16
N VAL A 129 5.89 -4.50 1.47
CA VAL A 129 7.35 -4.42 1.73
C VAL A 129 7.67 -4.04 3.18
N GLN A 130 6.78 -4.37 4.12
CA GLN A 130 6.92 -4.04 5.55
C GLN A 130 8.21 -4.54 6.21
N ASP A 131 8.96 -5.44 5.58
CA ASP A 131 10.26 -5.89 6.06
C ASP A 131 11.37 -4.85 5.94
N HIS A 132 11.16 -3.83 5.10
CA HIS A 132 12.05 -2.68 5.00
C HIS A 132 11.64 -1.51 5.92
N PHE A 133 10.50 -1.62 6.61
CA PHE A 133 9.93 -0.53 7.42
C PHE A 133 9.53 -0.95 8.83
N VAL A 134 9.47 0.01 9.74
CA VAL A 134 8.88 -0.13 11.06
C VAL A 134 7.45 0.41 11.02
N ILE A 135 6.51 -0.44 10.61
CA ILE A 135 5.08 -0.12 10.60
C ILE A 135 4.45 -0.78 11.83
N THR A 136 3.94 0.04 12.75
CA THR A 136 3.32 -0.43 14.00
C THR A 136 1.83 -0.10 13.99
N PRO A 137 1.04 -0.69 14.89
CA PRO A 137 -0.35 -0.27 15.07
C PRO A 137 -0.53 1.19 15.52
N HIS A 138 0.56 1.91 15.84
CA HIS A 138 0.55 3.34 16.17
C HIS A 138 0.92 4.23 14.97
N THR A 139 1.30 3.64 13.83
CA THR A 139 1.51 4.40 12.60
C THR A 139 0.20 5.03 12.17
N ARG A 140 0.23 6.36 11.93
CA ARG A 140 -0.93 7.16 11.56
C ARG A 140 -0.72 7.76 10.17
N CYS A 141 -1.83 7.87 9.45
CA CYS A 141 -1.97 8.63 8.22
C CYS A 141 -2.86 9.84 8.53
N PHE A 142 -2.39 11.06 8.27
CA PHE A 142 -3.16 12.27 8.53
C PHE A 142 -3.62 12.87 7.22
N VAL A 143 -4.89 13.24 7.10
CA VAL A 143 -5.37 14.05 5.97
C VAL A 143 -5.73 15.43 6.47
N LEU A 144 -5.10 16.41 5.84
CA LEU A 144 -5.04 17.79 6.25
C LEU A 144 -5.56 18.67 5.13
N LEU A 145 -6.32 19.70 5.47
CA LEU A 145 -6.56 20.82 4.58
C LEU A 145 -5.55 21.91 4.90
N ASP A 146 -4.87 22.40 3.87
CA ASP A 146 -3.99 23.55 3.97
C ASP A 146 -4.70 24.74 3.31
N VAL A 147 -5.12 25.71 4.13
CA VAL A 147 -5.76 26.94 3.66
C VAL A 147 -4.85 28.10 4.06
N HIS A 148 -4.21 28.73 3.09
CA HIS A 148 -3.36 29.90 3.33
C HIS A 148 -2.24 29.67 4.37
N GLY A 149 -1.74 28.45 4.51
CA GLY A 149 -0.69 28.08 5.47
C GLY A 149 -1.21 27.70 6.86
N GLU A 150 -2.51 27.84 7.12
CA GLU A 150 -3.16 27.27 8.30
C GLU A 150 -3.53 25.81 8.05
N ARG A 151 -3.07 24.96 8.97
CA ARG A 151 -3.31 23.51 8.95
C ARG A 151 -4.58 23.19 9.70
N THR A 152 -5.55 22.61 9.01
CA THR A 152 -6.74 22.02 9.62
C THR A 152 -6.73 20.52 9.42
N ASP A 153 -6.63 19.77 10.53
CA ASP A 153 -6.71 18.31 10.51
C ASP A 153 -8.16 17.91 10.20
N LEU A 154 -8.39 17.24 9.07
CA LEU A 154 -9.73 16.81 8.66
C LEU A 154 -10.09 15.42 9.18
N THR A 155 -9.14 14.50 9.10
CA THR A 155 -9.31 13.13 9.58
C THR A 155 -7.96 12.49 9.83
N THR A 156 -7.94 11.53 10.76
CA THR A 156 -6.78 10.69 10.99
C THR A 156 -7.14 9.24 10.71
N GLY A 157 -6.20 8.52 10.12
CA GLY A 157 -6.31 7.12 9.76
C GLY A 157 -5.32 6.30 10.55
N ARG A 158 -5.76 5.21 11.16
CA ARG A 158 -4.89 4.24 11.80
C ARG A 158 -4.43 3.20 10.78
N VAL A 159 -3.12 3.04 10.62
CA VAL A 159 -2.57 2.00 9.73
C VAL A 159 -2.63 0.66 10.44
N THR A 160 -3.22 -0.32 9.79
CA THR A 160 -3.33 -1.68 10.34
C THR A 160 -2.23 -2.56 9.71
N PRO A 161 -1.15 -2.89 10.44
CA PRO A 161 -0.02 -3.62 9.86
C PRO A 161 -0.42 -5.03 9.40
N ALA A 162 0.16 -5.46 8.28
CA ALA A 162 -0.13 -6.73 7.63
C ALA A 162 0.55 -7.94 8.29
N ARG A 163 1.56 -7.69 9.12
CA ARG A 163 2.64 -8.65 9.42
C ARG A 163 2.19 -10.04 9.84
N HIS A 164 1.16 -10.20 10.69
CA HIS A 164 0.89 -11.52 11.30
C HIS A 164 -0.58 -11.96 11.27
N ARG A 165 -1.46 -11.29 10.52
CA ARG A 165 -2.91 -11.60 10.58
C ARG A 165 -3.63 -11.70 9.25
N LEU A 166 -2.96 -11.65 8.11
CA LEU A 166 -3.65 -11.83 6.81
C LEU A 166 -4.21 -13.24 6.68
N TRP A 167 -3.37 -14.26 6.87
CA TRP A 167 -3.81 -15.64 6.90
C TRP A 167 -4.74 -15.95 8.07
N GLN A 168 -4.51 -15.37 9.26
CA GLN A 168 -5.40 -15.59 10.40
C GLN A 168 -6.78 -14.93 10.20
N GLY A 169 -6.83 -13.76 9.58
CA GLY A 169 -8.07 -13.06 9.22
C GLY A 169 -8.85 -13.84 8.18
N PHE A 170 -8.20 -14.19 7.07
CA PHE A 170 -8.79 -15.02 6.03
C PHE A 170 -9.23 -16.38 6.58
N TYR A 171 -8.41 -17.02 7.42
CA TYR A 171 -8.76 -18.28 8.07
C TYR A 171 -10.02 -18.12 8.92
N ARG A 172 -10.12 -17.08 9.76
CA ARG A 172 -11.29 -16.84 10.60
C ARG A 172 -12.57 -16.63 9.78
N GLU A 173 -12.48 -15.95 8.64
CA GLU A 173 -13.62 -15.70 7.76
C GLU A 173 -14.03 -16.94 6.96
N HIS A 174 -13.07 -17.82 6.65
CA HIS A 174 -13.28 -19.00 5.80
C HIS A 174 -12.98 -20.34 6.50
N VAL A 175 -13.07 -20.40 7.84
CA VAL A 175 -12.67 -21.56 8.67
C VAL A 175 -13.27 -22.85 8.12
N TYR A 176 -14.57 -22.82 7.86
CA TYR A 176 -15.32 -23.98 7.41
C TYR A 176 -14.82 -24.50 6.06
N ASN A 177 -14.69 -23.61 5.07
CA ASN A 177 -14.26 -23.97 3.73
C ASN A 177 -12.81 -24.48 3.72
N ILE A 178 -11.92 -23.85 4.49
CA ILE A 178 -10.51 -24.26 4.58
C ILE A 178 -10.39 -25.62 5.25
N ASN A 179 -11.05 -25.83 6.39
CA ASN A 179 -10.94 -27.08 7.14
C ASN A 179 -11.51 -28.27 6.34
N ILE A 180 -12.68 -28.11 5.71
CA ILE A 180 -13.28 -29.19 4.91
C ILE A 180 -12.43 -29.51 3.68
N THR A 181 -12.01 -28.47 2.93
CA THR A 181 -11.18 -28.69 1.75
C THR A 181 -9.87 -29.38 2.13
N SER A 182 -9.23 -28.96 3.22
CA SER A 182 -8.01 -29.60 3.74
C SER A 182 -8.25 -31.06 4.14
N LEU A 183 -9.34 -31.35 4.85
CA LEU A 183 -9.67 -32.72 5.27
C LEU A 183 -9.91 -33.64 4.07
N VAL A 184 -10.65 -33.19 3.06
CA VAL A 184 -10.92 -33.95 1.85
C VAL A 184 -9.64 -34.17 1.04
N VAL A 185 -8.81 -33.13 0.86
CA VAL A 185 -7.53 -33.24 0.15
C VAL A 185 -6.61 -34.21 0.87
N LEU A 186 -6.43 -34.09 2.19
CA LEU A 186 -5.54 -34.98 2.95
C LEU A 186 -6.00 -36.43 2.91
N ALA A 187 -7.31 -36.68 3.06
CA ALA A 187 -7.86 -38.05 3.04
C ALA A 187 -7.71 -38.69 1.66
N THR A 188 -8.00 -37.96 0.58
CA THR A 188 -7.90 -38.48 -0.79
C THR A 188 -6.46 -38.60 -1.26
N LEU A 189 -5.59 -37.66 -0.90
CA LEU A 189 -4.15 -37.74 -1.16
C LEU A 189 -3.52 -38.92 -0.43
N TRP A 190 -3.89 -39.15 0.83
CA TRP A 190 -3.45 -40.32 1.59
C TRP A 190 -3.86 -41.62 0.89
N ALA A 191 -5.13 -41.72 0.47
CA ALA A 191 -5.61 -42.89 -0.28
C ALA A 191 -4.81 -43.10 -1.58
N VAL A 192 -4.56 -42.05 -2.36
CA VAL A 192 -3.83 -42.14 -3.62
C VAL A 192 -2.36 -42.53 -3.42
N ILE A 193 -1.69 -42.02 -2.38
CA ILE A 193 -0.27 -42.32 -2.12
C ILE A 193 -0.08 -43.75 -1.60
N PHE A 194 -0.96 -44.21 -0.71
CA PHE A 194 -0.76 -45.46 0.03
C PHE A 194 -1.53 -46.66 -0.54
N LEU A 195 -2.53 -46.45 -1.41
CA LEU A 195 -3.24 -47.53 -2.10
C LEU A 195 -2.76 -47.60 -3.54
N SER A 196 -2.00 -48.64 -3.88
CA SER A 196 -1.70 -48.99 -5.28
C SER A 196 -2.53 -50.22 -5.67
N PRO A 197 -3.62 -50.06 -6.44
CA PRO A 197 -4.40 -51.21 -6.89
C PRO A 197 -3.60 -52.06 -7.87
N THR A 198 -3.61 -53.38 -7.66
CA THR A 198 -3.02 -54.37 -8.59
C THR A 198 -3.90 -54.63 -9.81
N ASP A 199 -5.21 -54.33 -9.74
CA ASP A 199 -6.16 -54.48 -10.85
C ASP A 199 -7.23 -53.37 -10.82
N LEU A 200 -7.47 -52.71 -11.96
CA LEU A 200 -8.40 -51.58 -12.11
C LEU A 200 -9.86 -51.95 -11.91
N HIS A 201 -10.25 -53.19 -12.24
CA HIS A 201 -11.66 -53.62 -12.16
C HIS A 201 -12.06 -54.14 -10.77
N SER A 202 -11.10 -54.26 -9.84
CA SER A 202 -11.34 -54.64 -8.46
C SER A 202 -12.13 -53.57 -7.68
N PRO A 203 -12.82 -53.93 -6.59
CA PRO A 203 -13.47 -52.95 -5.70
C PRO A 203 -12.49 -51.87 -5.21
N LEU A 204 -11.23 -52.24 -4.97
CA LEU A 204 -10.17 -51.33 -4.55
C LEU A 204 -9.73 -50.39 -5.68
N GLY A 205 -9.63 -50.89 -6.91
CA GLY A 205 -9.37 -50.07 -8.11
C GLY A 205 -10.48 -49.05 -8.38
N LYS A 206 -11.75 -49.44 -8.20
CA LYS A 206 -12.90 -48.53 -8.31
C LYS A 206 -12.88 -47.44 -7.23
N PHE A 207 -12.57 -47.81 -5.98
CA PHE A 207 -12.44 -46.86 -4.88
C PHE A 207 -11.30 -45.86 -5.13
N TYR A 208 -10.13 -46.36 -5.55
CA TYR A 208 -8.99 -45.54 -5.92
C TYR A 208 -9.34 -44.53 -7.03
N GLY A 209 -10.03 -44.95 -8.10
CA GLY A 209 -10.47 -44.05 -9.17
C GLY A 209 -11.49 -42.99 -8.73
N ILE A 210 -12.32 -43.27 -7.71
CA ILE A 210 -13.18 -42.26 -7.09
C ILE A 210 -12.34 -41.26 -6.31
N CYS A 211 -11.37 -41.72 -5.51
CA CYS A 211 -10.45 -40.86 -4.78
C CYS A 211 -9.67 -39.92 -5.69
N GLU A 212 -9.20 -40.37 -6.86
CA GLU A 212 -8.52 -39.51 -7.84
C GLU A 212 -9.43 -38.39 -8.38
N ARG A 213 -10.69 -38.71 -8.71
CA ARG A 213 -11.66 -37.70 -9.18
C ARG A 213 -12.01 -36.69 -8.10
N VAL A 214 -12.21 -37.16 -6.87
CA VAL A 214 -12.49 -36.29 -5.72
C VAL A 214 -11.26 -35.43 -5.41
N LEU A 215 -10.05 -35.98 -5.47
CA LEU A 215 -8.80 -35.23 -5.29
C LEU A 215 -8.66 -34.12 -6.33
N SER A 216 -8.92 -34.42 -7.61
CA SER A 216 -8.90 -33.41 -8.68
C SER A 216 -9.88 -32.26 -8.43
N ALA A 217 -11.12 -32.58 -8.04
CA ALA A 217 -12.12 -31.57 -7.67
C ALA A 217 -11.73 -30.79 -6.41
N ALA A 218 -11.13 -31.45 -5.42
CA ALA A 218 -10.69 -30.81 -4.19
C ALA A 218 -9.49 -29.87 -4.44
N ILE A 219 -8.56 -30.23 -5.33
CA ILE A 219 -7.46 -29.36 -5.78
C ILE A 219 -8.01 -28.11 -6.46
N MET A 220 -9.05 -28.23 -7.28
CA MET A 220 -9.73 -27.06 -7.87
C MET A 220 -10.26 -26.11 -6.78
N ASN A 221 -10.88 -26.66 -5.72
CA ASN A 221 -11.34 -25.86 -4.59
C ASN A 221 -10.18 -25.17 -3.83
N VAL A 222 -9.00 -25.79 -3.75
CA VAL A 222 -7.81 -25.13 -3.20
C VAL A 222 -7.41 -23.91 -4.03
N PHE A 223 -7.44 -24.02 -5.37
CA PHE A 223 -7.16 -22.87 -6.25
C PHE A 223 -8.21 -21.76 -6.10
N LEU A 224 -9.49 -22.11 -5.95
CA LEU A 224 -10.54 -21.13 -5.67
C LEU A 224 -10.30 -20.41 -4.33
N LEU A 225 -9.92 -21.14 -3.28
CA LEU A 225 -9.58 -20.55 -1.98
C LEU A 225 -8.35 -19.64 -2.06
N LEU A 226 -7.33 -20.00 -2.86
CA LEU A 226 -6.18 -19.14 -3.13
C LEU A 226 -6.58 -17.86 -3.88
N GLY A 227 -7.48 -17.97 -4.86
CA GLY A 227 -8.05 -16.82 -5.55
C GLY A 227 -8.84 -15.90 -4.61
N GLN A 228 -9.66 -16.47 -3.73
CA GLN A 228 -10.38 -15.74 -2.68
C GLN A 228 -9.42 -15.06 -1.71
N PHE A 229 -8.34 -15.72 -1.30
CA PHE A 229 -7.31 -15.12 -0.45
C PHE A 229 -6.63 -13.92 -1.13
N TYR A 230 -6.33 -14.03 -2.43
CA TYR A 230 -5.74 -12.93 -3.18
C TYR A 230 -6.71 -11.75 -3.28
N SER A 231 -8.00 -12.02 -3.52
CA SER A 231 -9.06 -11.01 -3.51
C SER A 231 -9.20 -10.35 -2.13
N TYR A 232 -9.21 -11.15 -1.06
CA TYR A 232 -9.25 -10.68 0.33
C TYR A 232 -8.07 -9.75 0.64
N ARG A 233 -6.86 -10.15 0.24
CA ARG A 233 -5.65 -9.32 0.40
C ARG A 233 -5.75 -7.99 -0.35
N ARG A 234 -6.36 -7.96 -1.54
CA ARG A 234 -6.52 -6.75 -2.35
C ARG A 234 -7.65 -5.83 -1.88
N GLY A 235 -8.78 -6.39 -1.45
CA GLY A 235 -9.99 -5.65 -1.10
C GLY A 235 -10.04 -5.16 0.35
N ARG A 236 -9.08 -5.57 1.19
CA ARG A 236 -9.05 -5.19 2.60
C ARG A 236 -8.66 -3.71 2.77
N ARG A 237 -9.42 -3.01 3.62
CA ARG A 237 -9.03 -1.69 4.09
C ARG A 237 -7.80 -1.77 4.99
N VAL A 238 -6.76 -1.02 4.65
CA VAL A 238 -5.50 -0.99 5.42
C VAL A 238 -5.41 0.23 6.33
N VAL A 239 -6.24 1.24 6.06
CA VAL A 239 -6.39 2.43 6.89
C VAL A 239 -7.79 2.44 7.49
N GLU A 240 -7.85 2.42 8.82
CA GLU A 240 -9.08 2.67 9.57
C GLU A 240 -9.20 4.18 9.79
N TRP A 241 -9.97 4.85 8.94
CA TRP A 241 -10.26 6.28 9.06
C TRP A 241 -11.18 6.55 10.25
N GLU A 242 -10.81 7.53 11.08
CA GLU A 242 -11.68 8.05 12.13
C GLU A 242 -12.90 8.70 11.47
N LYS A 243 -14.09 8.34 11.96
CA LYS A 243 -15.35 8.91 11.47
C LYS A 243 -15.37 10.40 11.82
N PRO A 244 -15.81 11.27 10.89
CA PRO A 244 -15.96 12.70 11.15
C PRO A 244 -17.00 12.95 12.25
#